data_AF-W9VDT7-F1
#
_entry.id   AF-W9VDT7-F1
#
_cell.length_a   1.000
_cell.length_b   1.000
_cell.length_c   1.000
_cell.angle_alpha   90.00
_cell.angle_beta   90.00
_cell.angle_gamma   90.00
#
_symmetry.space_group_name_H-M   'P 1'
#
loop_
_entity.id
_entity.type
_entity.pdbx_description
1 polymer ?
#
loop_
_entity_poly.entity_id
_entity_poly.type
_entity_poly.pdbx_seq_one_letter_code
_entity_poly.pdbx_strand_id
1 'polypeptide(L)'
;MPLFMRVSTTDWMEDTEIGRRLGSWDLESTIRLAKMLLDLGVDLLDRQAKKLLIGLVGEITGARQAQGLVHEVAGMANNDVIFVGRQFLRDGGWVLKVAEELGVEVAWPTQIARPQIQEQTIVSKM
;
A
#
# COMPACT_ATOMS: atom_id res chain seq x y z
N MET A 1 -19.38 7.09 3.65
CA MET A 1 -18.04 7.60 4.03
C MET A 1 -17.20 6.36 4.31
N PRO A 2 -16.03 6.18 3.68
CA PRO A 2 -15.26 4.96 3.84
C PRO A 2 -14.69 4.83 5.26
N LEU A 3 -14.73 3.62 5.83
CA LEU A 3 -14.17 3.29 7.14
C LEU A 3 -12.94 2.39 6.97
N PHE A 4 -11.79 2.87 7.45
CA PHE A 4 -10.52 2.14 7.41
C PHE A 4 -10.15 1.65 8.80
N MET A 5 -9.73 0.38 8.89
CA MET A 5 -9.23 -0.21 10.13
C MET A 5 -7.80 -0.71 9.94
N ARG A 6 -6.90 -0.21 10.78
CA ARG A 6 -5.53 -0.71 10.88
C ARG A 6 -5.41 -1.70 12.03
N VAL A 7 -4.84 -2.85 11.76
CA VAL A 7 -4.56 -3.89 12.76
C VAL A 7 -3.12 -4.36 12.59
N SER A 8 -2.48 -4.77 13.68
CA SER A 8 -1.19 -5.46 13.60
C SER A 8 -1.42 -6.89 13.12
N THR A 9 -0.67 -7.34 12.12
CA THR A 9 -0.79 -8.71 11.60
C THR A 9 -0.37 -9.78 12.62
N THR A 10 0.63 -9.45 13.44
CA THR A 10 1.13 -10.26 14.56
C THR A 10 1.70 -9.32 15.62
N ASP A 11 1.73 -9.75 16.88
CA ASP A 11 2.42 -9.05 17.98
C ASP A 11 3.88 -9.50 18.17
N TRP A 12 4.33 -10.54 17.45
CA TRP A 12 5.65 -11.17 17.55
C TRP A 12 5.99 -11.70 18.96
N MET A 13 4.98 -12.10 19.73
CA MET A 13 5.15 -12.54 21.12
C MET A 13 5.21 -14.06 21.30
N GLU A 14 5.11 -14.84 20.23
CA GLU A 14 4.97 -16.30 20.25
C GLU A 14 6.06 -17.00 21.09
N ASP A 15 7.30 -16.52 20.99
CA ASP A 15 8.46 -17.10 21.67
C ASP A 15 8.69 -16.57 23.10
N THR A 16 7.98 -15.51 23.49
CA THR A 16 8.11 -14.90 24.81
C THR A 16 7.44 -15.74 25.88
N GLU A 17 7.91 -15.63 27.14
CA GLU A 17 7.27 -16.33 28.27
C GLU A 17 5.81 -15.89 28.46
N ILE A 18 5.53 -14.61 28.21
CA ILE A 18 4.17 -14.05 28.30
C ILE A 18 3.28 -14.63 27.20
N GLY A 19 3.76 -14.66 25.95
CA GLY A 19 3.01 -15.20 24.82
C GLY A 19 2.75 -16.71 24.94
N ARG A 20 3.72 -17.47 25.46
CA ARG A 20 3.51 -18.91 25.76
C ARG A 20 2.48 -19.15 26.88
N ARG A 21 2.38 -18.23 27.85
CA ARG A 21 1.45 -18.36 28.97
C ARG A 21 0.02 -17.89 28.65
N LEU A 22 -0.12 -16.80 27.91
CA LEU A 22 -1.39 -16.11 27.70
C LEU A 22 -1.92 -16.22 26.27
N GLY A 23 -1.12 -16.76 25.34
CA GLY A 23 -1.37 -16.66 23.90
C GLY A 23 -0.70 -15.43 23.29
N SER A 24 -0.55 -15.46 21.97
CA SER A 24 0.00 -14.37 21.14
C SER A 24 -0.96 -14.06 20.00
N TRP A 25 -0.95 -12.82 19.55
CA TRP A 25 -1.69 -12.41 18.36
C TRP A 25 -0.93 -12.85 17.12
N ASP A 26 -1.43 -13.90 16.48
CA ASP A 26 -0.84 -14.49 15.28
C ASP A 26 -1.58 -14.10 13.99
N LEU A 27 -1.04 -14.54 12.86
CA LEU A 27 -1.65 -14.31 11.54
C LEU A 27 -3.08 -14.88 11.47
N GLU A 28 -3.31 -16.06 12.05
CA GLU A 28 -4.63 -16.68 12.06
C GLU A 28 -5.66 -15.87 12.84
N SER A 29 -5.26 -15.25 13.95
CA SER A 29 -6.08 -14.32 14.73
C SER A 29 -6.49 -13.11 13.90
N THR A 30 -5.56 -12.54 13.13
CA THR A 30 -5.86 -11.45 12.19
C THR A 30 -6.86 -11.88 11.11
N ILE A 31 -6.68 -13.06 10.50
CA ILE A 31 -7.59 -13.60 9.48
C ILE A 31 -9.00 -13.82 10.05
N ARG A 32 -9.10 -14.33 11.28
CA ARG A 32 -10.40 -14.51 11.97
C ARG A 32 -11.08 -13.18 12.20
N LEU A 33 -10.35 -12.16 12.66
CA LEU A 33 -10.87 -10.82 12.86
C LEU A 33 -11.36 -10.21 11.54
N ALA A 34 -10.54 -10.26 10.48
CA ALA A 34 -10.87 -9.69 9.18
C ALA A 34 -12.19 -10.24 8.60
N LYS A 35 -12.43 -11.55 8.76
CA LYS A 35 -13.69 -12.19 8.32
C LYS A 35 -14.93 -11.64 9.03
N MET A 36 -14.81 -11.20 10.29
CA MET A 36 -15.92 -10.61 11.04
C MET A 36 -16.15 -9.14 10.70
N LEU A 37 -15.11 -8.42 10.26
CA LEU A 37 -15.17 -6.98 10.01
C LEU A 37 -15.94 -6.61 8.74
N LEU A 38 -16.06 -7.54 7.78
CA LEU A 38 -16.91 -7.38 6.60
C LEU A 38 -18.36 -7.06 6.97
N ASP A 39 -18.90 -7.78 7.96
CA ASP A 39 -20.29 -7.62 8.39
C ASP A 39 -20.51 -6.36 9.24
N LEU A 40 -19.42 -5.72 9.69
CA LEU A 40 -19.43 -4.53 10.55
C LEU A 40 -19.24 -3.21 9.78
N GLY A 41 -19.13 -3.28 8.44
CA GLY A 41 -19.05 -2.10 7.58
C GLY A 41 -17.64 -1.50 7.46
N VAL A 42 -16.58 -2.30 7.66
CA VAL A 42 -15.21 -1.89 7.35
C VAL A 42 -14.97 -2.05 5.84
N ASP A 43 -14.50 -0.98 5.19
CA ASP A 43 -14.29 -0.95 3.74
C ASP A 43 -12.86 -1.37 3.34
N LEU A 44 -11.88 -1.11 4.22
CA LEU A 44 -10.47 -1.40 3.98
C LEU A 44 -9.77 -1.82 5.27
N LEU A 45 -8.99 -2.90 5.17
CA LEU A 45 -8.20 -3.45 6.27
C LEU A 45 -6.77 -3.77 5.84
N ASP A 46 -5.84 -3.64 6.76
CA ASP A 46 -4.45 -4.08 6.59
C ASP A 46 -4.37 -5.62 6.79
N ARG A 47 -4.46 -6.36 5.66
CA ARG A 47 -4.38 -7.83 5.40
C ARG A 47 -5.51 -8.83 5.81
N GLN A 48 -6.03 -9.49 4.75
CA GLN A 48 -6.67 -10.81 4.49
C GLN A 48 -8.21 -11.10 4.57
N ALA A 49 -8.73 -11.40 3.36
CA ALA A 49 -9.69 -12.43 2.90
C ALA A 49 -11.23 -12.22 2.91
N LYS A 50 -11.76 -12.08 1.67
CA LYS A 50 -13.11 -11.81 1.11
C LYS A 50 -13.54 -10.34 1.14
N LYS A 51 -14.05 -9.86 -0.01
CA LYS A 51 -14.45 -8.49 -0.45
C LYS A 51 -14.16 -7.31 0.50
N LEU A 52 -12.94 -7.26 1.03
CA LEU A 52 -12.38 -6.25 1.92
C LEU A 52 -11.13 -5.76 1.21
N LEU A 53 -11.03 -4.44 1.00
CA LEU A 53 -9.84 -3.89 0.35
C LEU A 53 -8.64 -4.10 1.28
N ILE A 54 -7.52 -4.58 0.73
CA ILE A 54 -6.31 -4.85 1.49
C ILE A 54 -5.31 -3.73 1.29
N GLY A 55 -4.97 -3.08 2.40
CA GLY A 55 -3.83 -2.19 2.52
C GLY A 55 -2.55 -2.95 2.86
N LEU A 56 -1.39 -2.47 2.41
CA LEU A 56 -0.10 -2.89 2.92
C LEU A 56 0.72 -1.69 3.37
N VAL A 57 1.32 -1.79 4.55
CA VAL A 57 2.33 -0.84 5.04
C VAL A 57 3.61 -1.57 5.40
N GLY A 58 4.76 -0.97 5.08
CA GLY A 58 6.06 -1.51 5.51
C GLY A 58 7.19 -1.17 4.56
N GLU A 59 8.05 -0.24 4.97
CA GLU A 59 9.32 0.10 4.29
C GLU A 59 9.24 0.18 2.76
N ILE A 60 8.18 0.81 2.26
CA ILE A 60 8.01 1.03 0.83
C ILE A 60 8.79 2.29 0.46
N THR A 61 9.81 2.13 -0.39
CA THR A 61 10.74 3.22 -0.74
C THR A 61 10.98 3.36 -2.24
N GLY A 62 10.87 2.28 -3.02
CA GLY A 62 11.15 2.27 -4.46
C GLY A 62 9.91 2.04 -5.32
N ALA A 63 9.95 2.54 -6.56
CA ALA A 63 8.84 2.41 -7.51
C ALA A 63 8.57 0.95 -7.91
N ARG A 64 9.62 0.20 -8.26
CA ARG A 64 9.48 -1.24 -8.60
C ARG A 64 8.99 -2.09 -7.43
N GLN A 65 9.41 -1.76 -6.21
CA GLN A 65 8.90 -2.41 -5.00
C GLN A 65 7.39 -2.13 -4.86
N ALA A 66 6.99 -0.86 -4.94
CA ALA A 66 5.58 -0.46 -4.88
C ALA A 66 4.74 -1.16 -5.96
N GLN A 67 5.24 -1.19 -7.20
CA GLN A 67 4.59 -1.90 -8.31
C GLN A 67 4.43 -3.39 -7.99
N GLY A 68 5.49 -4.07 -7.56
CA GLY A 68 5.42 -5.50 -7.24
C GLY A 68 4.53 -5.85 -6.03
N LEU A 69 4.23 -4.90 -5.15
CA LEU A 69 3.32 -5.09 -4.02
C LEU A 69 1.84 -4.99 -4.41
N VAL A 70 1.53 -4.27 -5.49
CA VAL A 70 0.17 -4.09 -6.01
C VAL A 70 -0.10 -5.02 -7.21
N HIS A 71 0.88 -5.19 -8.10
CA HIS A 71 0.76 -6.02 -9.28
C HIS A 71 0.95 -7.51 -8.98
N GLU A 72 0.28 -8.31 -9.80
CA GLU A 72 0.21 -9.75 -9.71
C GLU A 72 1.54 -10.41 -10.08
N VAL A 73 2.17 -11.05 -9.10
CA VAL A 73 3.24 -12.03 -9.34
C VAL A 73 2.64 -13.40 -9.06
N ALA A 74 2.59 -14.25 -10.09
CA ALA A 74 2.16 -15.66 -10.01
C ALA A 74 0.71 -15.90 -9.53
N GLY A 75 -0.26 -15.05 -9.91
CA GLY A 75 -1.68 -15.29 -9.62
C GLY A 75 -2.15 -14.87 -8.22
N MET A 76 -1.30 -14.14 -7.48
CA MET A 76 -1.54 -13.75 -6.08
C MET A 76 -1.22 -12.26 -5.83
N ALA A 77 -1.73 -11.34 -6.66
CA ALA A 77 -1.77 -9.93 -6.24
C ALA A 77 -2.58 -9.83 -4.94
N ASN A 78 -1.92 -9.42 -3.86
CA ASN A 78 -2.47 -9.55 -2.49
C ASN A 78 -2.94 -8.22 -1.88
N ASN A 79 -2.72 -7.09 -2.53
CA ASN A 79 -3.03 -5.76 -1.95
C ASN A 79 -3.67 -4.83 -2.97
N ASP A 80 -4.76 -4.19 -2.59
CA ASP A 80 -5.47 -3.18 -3.40
C ASP A 80 -4.84 -1.79 -3.27
N VAL A 81 -4.21 -1.52 -2.12
CA VAL A 81 -3.61 -0.22 -1.78
C VAL A 81 -2.30 -0.43 -1.02
N ILE A 82 -1.34 0.46 -1.23
CA ILE A 82 -0.13 0.56 -0.39
C ILE A 82 -0.13 1.88 0.40
N PHE A 83 0.37 1.81 1.63
CA PHE A 83 0.57 2.95 2.50
C PHE A 83 2.06 3.23 2.65
N VAL A 84 2.44 4.46 2.30
CA VAL A 84 3.83 4.92 2.36
C VAL A 84 3.95 5.95 3.48
N GLY A 85 4.92 5.75 4.37
CA GLY A 85 5.14 6.63 5.53
C GLY A 85 6.41 7.45 5.38
N ARG A 86 7.51 6.96 5.99
CA ARG A 86 8.81 7.65 6.07
C ARG A 86 9.34 8.14 4.72
N GLN A 87 9.05 7.47 3.63
CA GLN A 87 9.51 7.89 2.31
C GLN A 87 8.90 9.23 1.87
N PHE A 88 7.63 9.48 2.16
CA PHE A 88 7.01 10.77 1.86
C PHE A 88 7.58 11.92 2.68
N LEU A 89 8.07 11.64 3.89
CA LEU A 89 8.75 12.64 4.72
C LEU A 89 10.14 13.00 4.16
N ARG A 90 10.79 12.07 3.46
CA ARG A 90 12.09 12.29 2.80
C ARG A 90 11.93 12.97 1.44
N ASP A 91 10.85 12.67 0.75
CA ASP A 91 10.61 13.13 -0.62
C ASP A 91 9.11 13.36 -0.87
N GLY A 92 8.69 14.62 -0.81
CA GLY A 92 7.29 14.99 -1.08
C GLY A 92 6.88 14.84 -2.55
N GLY A 93 7.85 14.76 -3.48
CA GLY A 93 7.62 14.54 -4.90
C GLY A 93 7.64 13.07 -5.31
N TRP A 94 7.73 12.15 -4.33
CA TRP A 94 7.98 10.73 -4.59
C TRP A 94 6.97 10.08 -5.54
N VAL A 95 5.67 10.44 -5.46
CA VAL A 95 4.65 9.90 -6.38
C VAL A 95 4.96 10.20 -7.83
N LEU A 96 5.41 11.42 -8.13
CA LEU A 96 5.71 11.84 -9.50
C LEU A 96 6.94 11.10 -10.03
N LYS A 97 7.94 10.88 -9.18
CA LYS A 97 9.13 10.07 -9.52
C LYS A 97 8.78 8.61 -9.75
N VAL A 98 7.89 8.04 -8.94
CA VAL A 98 7.37 6.68 -9.15
C VAL A 98 6.66 6.59 -10.49
N ALA A 99 5.80 7.56 -10.82
CA ALA A 99 5.10 7.61 -12.09
C ALA A 99 6.08 7.68 -13.28
N GLU A 100 7.09 8.55 -13.19
CA GLU A 100 8.16 8.67 -14.18
C GLU A 100 8.97 7.37 -14.33
N GLU A 101 9.44 6.78 -13.22
CA GLU A 101 10.22 5.53 -13.23
C GLU A 101 9.45 4.35 -13.82
N LEU A 102 8.12 4.30 -13.60
CA LEU A 102 7.25 3.25 -14.13
C LEU A 102 6.66 3.58 -15.50
N GLY A 103 6.95 4.77 -16.06
CA GLY A 103 6.40 5.23 -17.34
C GLY A 103 4.88 5.43 -17.33
N VAL A 104 4.30 5.74 -16.17
CA VAL A 104 2.86 5.99 -16.02
C VAL A 104 2.56 7.46 -16.24
N GLU A 105 1.72 7.76 -17.23
CA GLU A 105 1.27 9.14 -17.44
C GLU A 105 0.33 9.59 -16.31
N VAL A 106 0.70 10.68 -15.64
CA VAL A 106 -0.07 11.29 -14.56
C VAL A 106 -0.26 12.78 -14.80
N ALA A 107 -1.35 13.33 -14.24
CA ALA A 107 -1.57 14.76 -14.23
C ALA A 107 -0.67 15.44 -13.19
N TRP A 108 0.11 16.43 -13.63
CA TRP A 108 0.94 17.24 -12.73
C TRP A 108 0.16 18.45 -12.21
N PRO A 109 0.47 18.92 -10.99
CA PRO A 109 0.02 20.24 -10.56
C PRO A 109 0.51 21.30 -11.56
N THR A 110 -0.39 22.15 -12.04
CA THR A 110 -0.11 23.11 -13.12
C THR A 110 1.07 24.03 -12.80
N GLN A 111 1.31 24.29 -11.51
CA GLN A 111 2.42 25.10 -11.00
C GLN A 111 3.82 24.50 -11.29
N ILE A 112 3.92 23.16 -11.40
CA ILE A 112 5.18 22.44 -11.61
C ILE A 112 5.20 21.61 -12.90
N ALA A 113 4.20 21.77 -13.77
CA ALA A 113 4.04 20.99 -15.01
C ALA A 113 5.00 21.40 -16.15
N ARG A 114 5.88 22.39 -15.95
CA ARG A 114 6.80 22.89 -17.00
C ARG A 114 7.68 21.80 -17.64
N PRO A 115 8.27 20.85 -16.90
CA PRO A 115 9.06 19.78 -17.50
C PRO A 115 8.25 18.93 -18.49
N GLN A 116 7.00 18.61 -18.15
CA GLN A 116 6.08 17.83 -18.99
C GLN A 116 5.69 18.57 -20.28
N ILE A 117 5.44 19.88 -20.17
CA ILE A 117 5.05 20.72 -21.31
C ILE A 117 6.18 20.77 -22.35
N GLN A 118 7.46 20.78 -21.92
CA GLN A 118 8.60 20.83 -22.84
C GLN A 118 8.74 19.53 -23.63
N GLU A 119 8.56 18.37 -23.00
CA GLU A 119 8.59 17.07 -23.70
C GLU A 119 7.48 16.97 -24.75
N GLN A 120 6.24 17.33 -24.39
CA GLN A 120 5.11 17.28 -25.33
C GLN A 120 5.25 18.29 -26.48
N THR A 121 5.82 19.48 -26.22
CA THR A 121 6.03 20.52 -27.24
C THR A 121 7.12 20.13 -28.24
N ILE A 122 8.15 19.38 -27.81
CA ILE A 122 9.22 18.90 -28.69
C ILE A 122 8.71 17.77 -29.59
N VAL A 123 7.95 16.81 -29.04
CA VAL A 123 7.39 15.69 -29.80
C VAL A 123 6.33 16.16 -30.81
N SER A 124 5.54 17.20 -30.49
CA SER A 124 4.54 17.76 -31.41
C SER A 124 5.14 18.57 -32.58
N LYS A 125 6.45 18.90 -32.54
CA LYS A 125 7.14 19.71 -33.58
C LYS A 125 8.04 18.89 -34.51
N MET A 126 8.06 17.57 -34.36
CA MET A 126 8.71 16.61 -35.27
C MET A 126 7.64 15.87 -36.08
#